data_AF-A0A087U9W1-F1
#
_entry.id   AF-A0A087U9W1-F1
#
_cell.length_a   1.000
_cell.length_b   1.000
_cell.length_c   1.000
_cell.angle_alpha   90.00
_cell.angle_beta   90.00
_cell.angle_gamma   90.00
#
_symmetry.space_group_name_H-M   'P 1'
#
loop_
_entity.id
_entity.type
_entity.pdbx_description
1 polymer ?
#
loop_
_entity_poly.entity_id
_entity_poly.type
_entity_poly.pdbx_seq_one_letter_code
_entity_poly.pdbx_strand_id
1 'polypeptide(L)'
;MPTTVINHSKEMGALSNFPPKKEYANYMRHSECYKYFKDIGDKCDCFRHMIFNREVISVKKSRDYDKTGQWEVKVKNSLNGEVTSDIFDGVMVCTGHITYPKMCSFPGLEKFKGKVIHTHSLKKVDEFAGQKVCIIGIGCSALDAAVESSDVAE
;
A
#
# COMPACT_ATOMS: atom_id res chain seq x y z
N MET A 1 -7.66 6.10 -3.81
CA MET A 1 -8.29 7.02 -4.77
C MET A 1 -7.51 8.34 -4.73
N PRO A 2 -7.52 9.18 -5.77
CA PRO A 2 -6.80 10.47 -5.79
C PRO A 2 -7.27 11.45 -4.70
N THR A 3 -8.47 11.21 -4.19
CA THR A 3 -9.17 11.89 -3.11
C THR A 3 -8.72 11.46 -1.71
N THR A 4 -8.00 10.34 -1.57
CA THR A 4 -7.71 9.72 -0.27
C THR A 4 -6.98 10.68 0.67
N VAL A 5 -7.54 10.84 1.87
CA VAL A 5 -6.97 11.53 3.03
C VAL A 5 -6.74 10.54 4.16
N ILE A 6 -5.82 10.83 5.08
CA ILE A 6 -5.70 10.05 6.31
C ILE A 6 -6.96 10.23 7.16
N ASN A 7 -7.38 9.17 7.86
CA ASN A 7 -8.57 9.15 8.71
C ASN A 7 -8.26 9.40 10.20
N HIS A 8 -7.02 9.75 10.52
CA HIS A 8 -6.56 10.15 11.84
C HIS A 8 -5.88 11.52 11.75
N SER A 9 -5.86 12.25 12.86
CA SER A 9 -5.18 13.54 12.92
C SER A 9 -3.67 13.39 12.69
N LYS A 10 -3.07 14.35 11.98
CA LYS A 10 -1.63 14.42 11.70
C LYS A 10 -0.79 14.36 12.98
N GLU A 11 -1.28 14.94 14.08
CA GLU A 11 -0.58 14.93 15.37
C GLU A 11 -0.61 13.56 16.04
N MET A 12 -1.66 12.76 15.77
CA MET A 12 -1.82 11.41 16.34
C MET A 12 -1.10 10.35 15.51
N GLY A 13 -0.93 10.57 14.21
CA GLY A 13 -0.20 9.69 13.29
C GLY A 13 1.27 10.06 13.12
N ALA A 14 1.75 11.08 13.81
CA ALA A 14 3.13 11.56 13.69
C ALA A 14 4.14 10.52 14.22
N LEU A 15 5.36 10.58 13.69
CA LEU A 15 6.50 9.93 14.33
C LEU A 15 6.84 10.74 15.58
N SER A 16 7.11 10.07 16.69
CA SER A 16 7.21 10.70 18.02
C SER A 16 8.22 11.86 18.10
N ASN A 17 9.25 11.86 17.26
CA ASN A 17 10.31 12.87 17.21
C ASN A 17 10.35 13.66 15.89
N PHE A 18 9.34 13.52 15.03
CA PHE A 18 9.30 14.19 13.74
C PHE A 18 7.85 14.61 13.41
N PRO A 19 7.38 15.77 13.88
CA PRO A 19 6.01 16.20 13.63
C PRO A 19 5.80 16.63 12.16
N PRO A 20 4.60 16.43 11.59
CA PRO A 20 4.24 17.00 10.30
C PRO A 20 4.32 18.53 10.31
N LYS A 21 4.46 19.13 9.12
CA LYS A 21 4.52 20.60 8.96
C LYS A 21 3.25 21.25 9.52
N LYS A 22 3.41 22.41 10.16
CA LYS A 22 2.29 23.13 10.80
C LYS A 22 1.20 23.49 9.78
N GLU A 23 1.61 23.77 8.54
CA GLU A 23 0.76 24.23 7.44
C GLU A 23 -0.09 23.10 6.83
N TYR A 24 0.28 21.84 7.03
CA TYR A 24 -0.53 20.72 6.54
C TYR A 24 -1.87 20.62 7.26
N ALA A 25 -2.91 20.18 6.54
CA ALA A 25 -4.21 19.93 7.13
C ALA A 25 -4.14 18.86 8.23
N ASN A 26 -5.00 18.95 9.25
CA ASN A 26 -5.08 17.92 10.30
C ASN A 26 -5.35 16.53 9.73
N TYR A 27 -6.12 16.45 8.64
CA TYR A 27 -6.31 15.23 7.86
C TYR A 27 -5.60 15.42 6.52
N MET A 28 -4.34 15.01 6.47
CA MET A 28 -3.46 15.17 5.32
C MET A 28 -3.96 14.39 4.09
N ARG A 29 -3.82 14.98 2.90
CA ARG A 29 -3.96 14.25 1.63
C ARG A 29 -2.82 13.25 1.47
N HIS A 30 -3.05 12.18 0.71
CA HIS A 30 -2.02 11.18 0.42
C HIS A 30 -0.71 11.78 -0.13
N SER A 31 -0.78 12.91 -0.85
CA SER A 31 0.39 13.62 -1.39
C SER A 31 1.18 14.36 -0.31
N GLU A 32 0.53 14.88 0.72
CA GLU A 32 1.19 15.47 1.90
C GLU A 32 1.82 14.38 2.77
N CYS A 33 1.13 13.24 2.96
CA CYS A 33 1.71 12.08 3.64
C CYS A 33 2.96 11.57 2.93
N TYR A 34 2.94 11.44 1.60
CA TYR A 34 4.11 11.06 0.82
C TYR A 34 5.30 12.01 1.06
N LYS A 35 5.06 13.33 1.00
CA LYS A 35 6.10 14.33 1.30
C LYS A 35 6.63 14.19 2.72
N TYR A 36 5.75 14.00 3.69
CA TYR A 36 6.13 13.80 5.09
C TYR A 36 7.02 12.56 5.29
N PHE A 37 6.68 11.41 4.71
CA PHE A 37 7.53 10.21 4.77
C PHE A 37 8.85 10.37 4.02
N LYS A 38 8.83 11.09 2.89
CA LYS A 38 10.06 11.42 2.16
C LYS A 38 10.97 12.34 2.99
N ASP A 39 10.42 13.36 3.63
CA ASP A 39 11.16 14.28 4.51
C ASP A 39 11.82 13.52 5.68
N ILE A 40 11.14 12.51 6.25
CA ILE A 40 11.73 11.60 7.25
C ILE A 40 12.90 10.82 6.65
N GLY A 41 12.72 10.22 5.46
CA GLY A 41 13.76 9.45 4.77
C GLY A 41 15.00 10.29 4.46
N ASP A 42 14.80 11.54 4.03
CA ASP A 42 15.89 12.48 3.75
C ASP A 42 16.59 12.91 5.04
N LYS A 43 15.84 13.21 6.12
CA LYS A 43 16.40 13.63 7.41
C LYS A 43 17.25 12.54 8.07
N CYS A 44 16.82 11.28 7.96
CA CYS A 44 17.47 10.13 8.56
C CYS A 44 18.51 9.48 7.63
N ASP A 45 18.75 10.05 6.44
CA ASP A 45 19.67 9.49 5.42
C ASP A 45 19.33 8.03 5.07
N CYS A 46 18.04 7.68 5.08
CA CYS A 46 17.59 6.30 4.88
C CYS A 46 17.79 5.82 3.44
N PHE A 47 17.67 6.73 2.46
CA PHE A 47 17.66 6.38 1.05
C PHE A 47 18.98 5.79 0.55
N ARG A 48 20.11 6.11 1.19
CA ARG A 48 21.42 5.50 0.88
C ARG A 48 21.46 3.99 1.12
N HIS A 49 20.57 3.48 1.98
CA HIS A 49 20.47 2.06 2.34
C HIS A 49 19.38 1.32 1.56
N MET A 50 18.64 2.03 0.70
CA MET A 50 17.56 1.46 -0.09
C MET A 50 18.04 1.14 -1.50
N ILE A 51 17.72 -0.07 -1.95
CA ILE A 51 17.94 -0.48 -3.34
C ILE A 51 16.57 -0.69 -3.98
N PHE A 52 16.20 0.21 -4.89
CA PHE A 52 14.92 0.15 -5.59
C PHE A 52 14.93 -0.88 -6.74
N ASN A 53 13.74 -1.24 -7.23
CA ASN A 53 13.57 -2.26 -8.28
C ASN A 53 14.19 -3.61 -7.90
N ARG A 54 14.02 -3.98 -6.63
CA ARG A 54 14.50 -5.21 -6.01
C ARG A 54 13.34 -5.89 -5.32
N GLU A 55 12.88 -7.00 -5.91
CA GLU A 55 11.83 -7.83 -5.34
C GLU A 55 12.47 -8.92 -4.47
N VAL A 56 12.14 -8.94 -3.18
CA VAL A 56 12.54 -10.04 -2.29
C VAL A 56 11.66 -11.25 -2.59
N ILE A 57 12.22 -12.29 -3.20
CA ILE A 57 11.46 -13.48 -3.65
C ILE A 57 11.55 -14.64 -2.66
N SER A 58 12.51 -14.62 -1.73
CA SER A 58 12.66 -15.66 -0.71
C SER A 58 13.47 -15.15 0.47
N VAL A 59 13.02 -15.50 1.68
CA VAL A 59 13.77 -15.35 2.93
C VAL A 59 13.77 -16.70 3.61
N LYS A 60 14.95 -17.27 3.86
CA LYS A 60 15.11 -18.60 4.46
C LYS A 60 16.19 -18.57 5.53
N LYS A 61 16.09 -19.48 6.50
CA LYS A 61 17.21 -19.75 7.41
C LYS A 61 18.44 -20.14 6.57
N SER A 62 19.60 -19.58 6.90
CA SER A 62 20.85 -20.00 6.26
C SER A 62 21.18 -21.45 6.63
N ARG A 63 22.14 -22.04 5.91
CA ARG A 63 22.56 -23.44 6.13
C ARG A 63 23.04 -23.69 7.57
N ASP A 64 23.74 -22.73 8.16
CA ASP A 64 24.30 -22.82 9.52
C ASP A 64 23.50 -21.97 10.52
N TYR A 65 22.19 -21.80 10.29
CA TYR A 65 21.32 -20.96 11.11
C TYR A 65 21.37 -21.29 12.60
N ASP A 66 21.39 -22.58 12.97
CA ASP A 66 21.37 -22.97 14.39
C ASP A 66 22.63 -22.53 15.16
N LYS A 67 23.70 -22.17 14.44
CA LYS A 67 24.93 -21.60 15.00
C LYS A 67 25.00 -20.08 14.87
N THR A 68 24.47 -19.53 13.79
CA THR A 68 24.70 -18.12 13.38
C THR A 68 23.47 -17.21 13.58
N GLY A 69 22.26 -17.77 13.52
CA GLY A 69 21.00 -17.02 13.43
C GLY A 69 20.76 -16.31 12.09
N GLN A 70 21.63 -16.51 11.11
CA GLN A 70 21.64 -15.74 9.85
C GLN A 70 20.63 -16.23 8.82
N TRP A 71 20.14 -15.33 7.98
CA TRP A 71 19.15 -15.57 6.95
C TRP A 71 19.75 -15.47 5.55
N GLU A 72 19.37 -16.38 4.66
CA GLU A 72 19.57 -16.25 3.22
C GLU A 72 18.40 -15.47 2.62
N VAL A 73 18.69 -14.36 1.93
CA VAL A 73 17.70 -13.52 1.25
C VAL A 73 17.99 -13.52 -0.25
N LYS A 74 17.00 -13.95 -1.04
CA LYS A 74 17.06 -13.90 -2.50
C LYS A 74 16.29 -12.72 -3.03
N VAL A 75 16.92 -11.99 -3.93
CA VAL A 75 16.39 -10.76 -4.51
C VAL A 75 16.43 -10.85 -6.02
N LYS A 76 15.32 -10.51 -6.67
CA LYS A 76 15.21 -10.37 -8.11
C LYS A 76 15.27 -8.90 -8.49
N ASN A 77 16.17 -8.55 -9.40
CA ASN A 77 16.18 -7.24 -10.04
C ASN A 77 15.05 -7.18 -11.06
N SER A 78 14.05 -6.32 -10.82
CA SER A 78 12.86 -6.23 -11.65
C SER A 78 13.12 -5.64 -13.04
N LEU A 79 14.29 -5.01 -13.27
CA LEU A 79 14.63 -4.38 -14.55
C LEU A 79 15.27 -5.35 -15.55
N ASN A 80 16.13 -6.28 -15.07
CA ASN A 80 16.88 -7.21 -15.92
C ASN A 80 16.59 -8.69 -15.62
N GLY A 81 15.82 -9.01 -14.57
CA GLY A 81 15.47 -10.36 -14.17
C GLY A 81 16.55 -11.13 -13.39
N GLU A 82 17.71 -10.52 -13.15
CA GLU A 82 18.82 -11.11 -12.40
C GLU A 82 18.40 -11.47 -10.97
N VAL A 83 18.86 -12.61 -10.48
CA VAL A 83 18.58 -13.08 -9.11
C VAL A 83 19.90 -13.21 -8.35
N THR A 84 20.00 -12.50 -7.24
CA THR A 84 21.13 -12.58 -6.30
C THR A 84 20.67 -13.18 -4.97
N SER A 85 21.63 -13.70 -4.20
CA SER A 85 21.40 -14.24 -2.86
C SER A 85 22.50 -13.73 -1.92
N ASP A 86 22.11 -13.23 -0.76
CA ASP A 86 23.03 -12.70 0.26
C ASP A 86 22.64 -13.22 1.65
N ILE A 87 23.60 -13.20 2.58
CA ILE A 87 23.42 -13.63 3.97
C ILE A 87 23.33 -12.39 4.88
N PHE A 88 22.33 -12.37 5.75
CA PHE A 88 22.07 -11.27 6.70
C PHE A 88 21.93 -11.79 8.14
N ASP A 89 22.43 -11.03 9.11
CA ASP A 89 22.30 -11.37 10.54
C ASP A 89 20.86 -11.28 11.06
N GLY A 90 20.03 -10.47 10.41
CA GLY A 90 18.62 -10.32 10.75
C GLY A 90 17.80 -9.80 9.59
N VAL A 91 16.49 -10.05 9.63
CA VAL A 91 15.55 -9.60 8.60
C VAL A 91 14.35 -8.93 9.27
N MET A 92 14.07 -7.69 8.86
CA MET A 92 12.85 -6.97 9.23
C MET A 92 11.88 -6.97 8.05
N VAL A 93 10.70 -7.55 8.22
CA VAL A 93 9.67 -7.62 7.17
C VAL A 93 8.76 -6.40 7.27
N CYS A 94 8.77 -5.56 6.24
CA CYS A 94 8.01 -4.30 6.19
C CYS A 94 7.13 -4.20 4.93
N THR A 95 6.57 -5.32 4.47
CA THR A 95 5.80 -5.40 3.21
C THR A 95 4.37 -4.88 3.29
N GLY A 96 3.88 -4.56 4.50
CA GLY A 96 2.48 -4.19 4.73
C GLY A 96 1.50 -5.34 4.49
N HIS A 97 0.20 -5.06 4.60
CA HIS A 97 -0.87 -6.07 4.50
C HIS A 97 -2.04 -5.69 3.58
N ILE A 98 -2.01 -4.49 2.97
CA ILE A 98 -3.12 -3.93 2.17
C ILE A 98 -2.78 -3.93 0.66
N THR A 99 -2.05 -4.95 0.21
CA THR A 99 -1.54 -5.02 -1.18
C THR A 99 -2.35 -5.98 -2.05
N TYR A 100 -2.76 -7.13 -1.51
CA TYR A 100 -3.48 -8.15 -2.28
C TYR A 100 -4.99 -8.04 -2.05
N PRO A 101 -5.80 -7.74 -3.09
CA PRO A 101 -7.24 -7.61 -2.93
C PRO A 101 -7.89 -8.95 -2.62
N LYS A 102 -8.81 -8.97 -1.66
CA LYS A 102 -9.66 -10.13 -1.38
C LYS A 102 -10.98 -9.97 -2.14
N MET A 103 -11.07 -10.59 -3.31
CA MET A 103 -12.31 -10.57 -4.10
C MET A 103 -13.43 -11.31 -3.36
N CYS A 104 -14.61 -10.70 -3.32
CA CYS A 104 -15.82 -11.38 -2.87
C CYS A 104 -16.24 -12.43 -3.92
N SER A 105 -16.74 -13.56 -3.44
CA SER A 105 -17.42 -14.56 -4.27
C SER A 105 -18.73 -14.90 -3.59
N PHE A 106 -19.82 -14.89 -4.36
CA PHE A 106 -21.15 -15.28 -3.89
C PHE A 106 -21.93 -15.88 -5.06
N PRO A 107 -22.91 -16.76 -4.78
CA PRO A 107 -23.66 -17.47 -5.81
C PRO A 107 -24.31 -16.50 -6.81
N GLY A 108 -24.13 -16.75 -8.11
CA GLY A 108 -24.74 -15.96 -9.18
C GLY A 108 -23.89 -14.78 -9.68
N LEU A 109 -22.76 -14.46 -9.02
CA LEU A 109 -21.85 -13.41 -9.48
C LEU A 109 -21.32 -13.69 -10.89
N GLU A 110 -21.11 -14.96 -11.24
CA GLU A 110 -20.68 -15.42 -12.56
C GLU A 110 -21.67 -15.10 -13.69
N LYS A 111 -22.95 -14.87 -13.36
CA LYS A 111 -24.01 -14.52 -14.32
C LYS A 111 -24.13 -13.01 -14.50
N PHE A 112 -23.50 -12.21 -13.63
CA PHE A 112 -23.53 -10.76 -13.73
C PHE A 112 -22.74 -10.31 -14.97
N LYS A 113 -23.42 -9.60 -15.87
CA LYS A 113 -22.84 -9.12 -17.13
C LYS A 113 -22.17 -7.74 -17.01
N GLY A 114 -22.31 -7.09 -15.86
CA GLY A 114 -21.69 -5.80 -15.59
C GLY A 114 -20.24 -5.94 -15.13
N LYS A 115 -19.60 -4.80 -14.89
CA LYS A 115 -18.22 -4.73 -14.42
C LYS A 115 -18.14 -4.98 -12.91
N VAL A 116 -17.20 -5.83 -12.51
CA VAL A 116 -16.88 -6.09 -11.09
C VAL A 116 -15.43 -5.68 -10.85
N ILE A 117 -15.20 -4.82 -9.85
CA ILE A 117 -13.86 -4.41 -9.42
C ILE A 117 -13.74 -4.43 -7.90
N HIS A 118 -12.51 -4.59 -7.39
CA HIS A 118 -12.17 -4.31 -6.00
C HIS A 118 -11.81 -2.83 -5.84
N THR A 119 -12.08 -2.22 -4.69
CA THR A 119 -11.71 -0.82 -4.37
C THR A 119 -10.21 -0.56 -4.48
N HIS A 120 -9.38 -1.61 -4.35
CA HIS A 120 -7.94 -1.56 -4.61
C HIS A 120 -7.61 -1.02 -6.03
N SER A 121 -8.44 -1.40 -7.01
CA SER A 121 -8.32 -0.99 -8.42
C SER A 121 -9.06 0.31 -8.75
N LEU A 122 -9.81 0.88 -7.81
CA LEU A 122 -10.56 2.11 -8.01
C LEU A 122 -9.63 3.33 -7.97
N LYS A 123 -9.39 3.95 -9.14
CA LYS A 123 -8.50 5.12 -9.29
C LYS A 123 -9.22 6.39 -9.72
N LYS A 124 -10.44 6.30 -10.22
CA LYS A 124 -11.31 7.43 -10.59
C LYS A 124 -12.74 6.91 -10.73
N VAL A 125 -13.71 7.81 -10.62
CA VAL A 125 -15.14 7.45 -10.68
C VAL A 125 -15.79 7.78 -12.02
N ASP A 126 -15.11 8.50 -12.92
CA ASP A 126 -15.67 8.95 -14.21
C ASP A 126 -16.27 7.81 -15.05
N GLU A 127 -15.72 6.61 -14.93
CA GLU A 127 -16.20 5.43 -15.64
C GLU A 127 -17.59 4.95 -15.17
N PHE A 128 -18.04 5.39 -14.00
CA PHE A 128 -19.35 5.05 -13.42
C PHE A 128 -20.39 6.14 -13.64
N ALA A 129 -20.07 7.19 -14.40
CA ALA A 129 -21.02 8.26 -14.70
C ALA A 129 -22.30 7.71 -15.37
N GLY A 130 -23.46 7.98 -14.77
CA GLY A 130 -24.76 7.48 -15.23
C GLY A 130 -24.93 5.96 -15.15
N GLN A 131 -24.07 5.25 -14.38
CA GLN A 131 -24.23 3.82 -14.14
C GLN A 131 -24.88 3.55 -12.78
N LYS A 132 -25.55 2.41 -12.67
CA LYS A 132 -26.03 1.87 -11.39
C LYS A 132 -24.90 1.14 -10.68
N VAL A 133 -24.41 1.72 -9.59
CA VAL A 133 -23.27 1.20 -8.82
C VAL A 133 -23.75 0.50 -7.56
N CYS A 134 -23.24 -0.72 -7.33
CA CYS A 134 -23.44 -1.46 -6.07
C CYS A 134 -22.09 -1.65 -5.37
N ILE A 135 -22.01 -1.22 -4.11
CA ILE A 135 -20.80 -1.34 -3.28
C ILE A 135 -20.98 -2.47 -2.26
N ILE A 136 -20.01 -3.39 -2.21
CA ILE A 136 -20.02 -4.53 -1.29
C ILE A 136 -19.02 -4.27 -0.14
N GLY A 137 -19.54 -4.18 1.09
CA GLY A 137 -18.77 -3.95 2.31
C GLY A 137 -18.98 -2.57 2.92
N ILE A 138 -18.61 -2.41 4.19
CA ILE A 138 -18.76 -1.16 4.98
C ILE A 138 -17.44 -0.70 5.63
N GLY A 139 -16.30 -1.10 5.05
CA GLY A 139 -14.98 -0.60 5.46
C GLY A 139 -14.73 0.82 4.95
N CYS A 140 -13.69 1.50 5.45
CA CYS A 140 -13.38 2.89 5.07
C CYS A 140 -13.29 3.07 3.55
N SER A 141 -12.60 2.17 2.84
CA SER A 141 -12.49 2.24 1.37
C SER A 141 -13.82 2.07 0.64
N ALA A 142 -14.76 1.30 1.21
CA ALA A 142 -16.09 1.10 0.62
C ALA A 142 -16.96 2.33 0.82
N LEU A 143 -16.89 2.97 2.00
CA LEU A 143 -17.58 4.21 2.29
C LEU A 143 -17.10 5.35 1.38
N ASP A 144 -15.79 5.54 1.27
CA ASP A 144 -15.21 6.54 0.37
C ASP A 144 -15.62 6.28 -1.09
N ALA A 145 -15.55 5.02 -1.54
CA ALA A 145 -15.97 4.65 -2.89
C ALA A 145 -17.46 4.93 -3.14
N ALA A 146 -18.33 4.69 -2.16
CA ALA A 146 -19.76 4.96 -2.27
C ALA A 146 -20.03 6.46 -2.38
N VAL A 147 -19.40 7.27 -1.52
CA VAL A 147 -19.53 8.73 -1.55
C VAL A 147 -19.04 9.28 -2.87
N GLU A 148 -17.81 8.93 -3.29
CA GLU A 148 -17.25 9.45 -4.55
C GLU A 148 -18.05 9.00 -5.78
N SER A 149 -18.53 7.75 -5.79
CA SER A 149 -19.33 7.27 -6.93
C SER A 149 -20.69 7.96 -6.99
N SER A 150 -21.25 8.38 -5.85
CA SER A 150 -22.56 9.06 -5.80
C SER A 150 -22.56 10.43 -6.48
N ASP A 151 -21.39 11.04 -6.67
CA ASP A 151 -21.26 12.31 -7.40
C ASP A 151 -21.54 12.16 -8.91
N VAL A 152 -21.46 10.94 -9.45
CA VAL A 152 -21.53 10.68 -10.90
C VAL A 152 -22.51 9.57 -11.29
N ALA A 153 -22.82 8.63 -10.39
CA ALA A 153 -23.70 7.48 -10.65
C ALA A 153 -25.18 7.89 -10.85
N GLU A 154 -25.96 6.98 -11.47
CA GLU A 154 -27.43 7.11 -11.64
C GLU A 154 -28.21 6.78 -10.36
#